data_AF-A0A6N9PBV7-F1
#
_entry.id   AF-A0A6N9PBV7-F1
#
_cell.length_a   1.000
_cell.length_b   1.000
_cell.length_c   1.000
_cell.angle_alpha   90.00
_cell.angle_beta   90.00
_cell.angle_gamma   90.00
#
_symmetry.space_group_name_H-M   'P 1'
#
loop_
_entity.id
_entity.type
_entity.pdbx_description
1 polymer ?
#
loop_
_entity_poly.entity_id
_entity_poly.type
_entity_poly.pdbx_seq_one_letter_code
_entity_poly.pdbx_strand_id
1 'polypeptide(L)'
;MRKIKKINGYLVVRFNDREKRLNEGTGLGSFGVIDAEQYTGVLDIDRDVMEFDSADTLEEAIEQAHSLEAEQDVDEPQVKITIVKETDTDSSEEEIDPVSLFNAEKSTLKAVNENCTVPGLGDLITTQRLYGYTRALTDLGVVEISDERFQVDAALPLNCNMPHLSHEQHKDLQAFISLIKEIEEYANQPSPEEPDNPERTNFQHPPSDHPTYPKIYALGIQLLKDCPENDCIIFRNTFQMVLETDEQLDLLSGFPRRWLSRRIQREYRCLEQMLCYNEAVRKYRQQHPMEARVPNKEGGGDNG
;
A
#
# COMPACT_ATOMS: atom_id res chain seq x y z
N MET A 1 34.32 -0.24 22.88
CA MET A 1 35.09 -0.68 21.70
C MET A 1 34.77 0.22 20.54
N ARG A 2 35.61 0.26 19.50
CA ARG A 2 35.36 1.02 18.28
C ARG A 2 35.54 0.13 17.05
N LYS A 3 34.58 0.17 16.13
CA LYS A 3 34.67 -0.49 14.82
C LYS A 3 35.80 0.13 13.99
N ILE A 4 36.67 -0.70 13.43
CA ILE A 4 37.77 -0.25 12.56
C ILE A 4 37.48 -0.60 11.12
N LYS A 5 37.23 -1.88 10.83
CA LYS A 5 37.07 -2.38 9.47
C LYS A 5 36.18 -3.63 9.46
N LYS A 6 35.31 -3.76 8.46
CA LYS A 6 34.57 -5.00 8.18
C LYS A 6 35.29 -5.75 7.06
N ILE A 7 35.51 -7.05 7.24
CA ILE A 7 36.17 -7.94 6.30
C ILE A 7 35.33 -9.22 6.23
N ASN A 8 34.69 -9.47 5.08
CA ASN A 8 34.02 -10.74 4.75
C ASN A 8 33.17 -11.34 5.88
N GLY A 9 32.21 -10.55 6.38
CA GLY A 9 31.31 -10.97 7.47
C GLY A 9 31.84 -10.67 8.87
N TYR A 10 33.15 -10.56 9.07
CA TYR A 10 33.77 -10.25 10.35
C TYR A 10 34.07 -8.76 10.52
N LEU A 11 34.13 -8.33 11.77
CA LEU A 11 34.38 -6.95 12.20
C LEU A 11 35.64 -6.91 13.06
N VAL A 12 36.62 -6.14 12.61
CA VAL A 12 37.81 -5.80 13.39
C VAL A 12 37.46 -4.62 14.29
N VAL A 13 37.57 -4.84 15.61
CA VAL A 13 37.25 -3.87 16.65
C VAL A 13 38.49 -3.50 17.44
N ARG A 14 38.57 -2.25 17.86
CA ARG A 14 39.63 -1.74 18.75
C ARG A 14 39.08 -1.57 20.16
N PHE A 15 39.78 -2.11 21.14
CA PHE A 15 39.41 -1.96 22.55
C PHE A 15 39.82 -0.58 23.07
N ASN A 16 38.92 0.05 23.82
CA ASN A 16 39.22 1.33 24.48
C ASN A 16 40.14 1.11 25.68
N ASP A 17 40.88 2.13 26.11
CA ASP A 17 41.77 2.02 27.27
C ASP A 17 41.02 1.70 28.58
N ARG A 18 39.73 2.04 28.69
CA ARG A 18 38.89 1.63 29.83
C ARG A 18 38.64 0.11 29.83
N GLU A 19 38.37 -0.45 28.67
CA GLU A 19 38.04 -1.88 28.50
C GLU A 19 39.24 -2.76 28.75
N LYS A 20 40.42 -2.34 28.27
CA LYS A 20 41.69 -3.00 28.56
C LYS A 20 42.00 -3.02 30.05
N ARG A 21 41.81 -1.88 30.75
CA ARG A 21 42.05 -1.81 32.21
C ARG A 21 41.14 -2.74 33.01
N LEU A 22 39.87 -2.83 32.62
CA LEU A 22 38.90 -3.71 33.29
C LEU A 22 39.18 -5.20 33.05
N ASN A 23 39.89 -5.52 31.96
CA ASN A 23 40.28 -6.88 31.58
C ASN A 23 41.80 -7.10 31.72
N GLU A 24 42.46 -6.35 32.62
CA GLU A 24 43.88 -6.56 32.90
C GLU A 24 44.11 -7.97 33.47
N GLY A 25 44.97 -8.74 32.80
CA GLY A 25 45.31 -10.11 33.19
C GLY A 25 44.52 -11.22 32.49
N THR A 26 43.59 -10.90 31.59
CA THR A 26 42.85 -11.92 30.80
C THR A 26 43.48 -12.24 29.45
N GLY A 27 44.56 -11.54 29.07
CA GLY A 27 45.20 -11.72 27.75
C GLY A 27 44.57 -10.92 26.61
N LEU A 28 43.66 -9.98 26.93
CA LEU A 28 43.01 -9.12 25.95
C LEU A 28 44.03 -8.20 25.27
N GLY A 29 44.06 -8.23 23.94
CA GLY A 29 44.94 -7.41 23.11
C GLY A 29 44.48 -5.97 22.96
N SER A 30 44.94 -5.31 21.89
CA SER A 30 44.44 -3.99 21.46
C SER A 30 43.29 -4.09 20.46
N PHE A 31 43.19 -5.21 19.75
CA PHE A 31 42.20 -5.48 18.70
C PHE A 31 41.57 -6.86 18.88
N GLY A 32 40.35 -6.99 18.38
CA GLY A 32 39.64 -8.26 18.30
C GLY A 32 38.88 -8.41 16.98
N VAL A 33 38.51 -9.64 16.66
CA VAL A 33 37.76 -10.03 15.47
C VAL A 33 36.49 -10.76 15.93
N ILE A 34 35.33 -10.27 15.48
CA ILE A 34 34.01 -10.80 15.84
C ILE A 34 33.14 -10.85 14.60
N ASP A 35 32.25 -11.83 14.49
CA ASP A 35 31.20 -11.83 13.46
C ASP A 35 30.39 -10.52 13.54
N ALA A 36 30.23 -9.85 12.40
CA ALA A 36 29.53 -8.57 12.33
C ALA A 36 28.05 -8.70 12.72
N GLU A 37 27.43 -9.87 12.59
CA GLU A 37 26.05 -10.12 13.02
C GLU A 37 25.91 -10.27 14.53
N GLN A 38 26.96 -10.76 15.19
CA GLN A 38 26.97 -11.01 16.64
C GLN A 38 27.48 -9.80 17.45
N TYR A 39 27.97 -8.76 16.79
CA TYR A 39 28.51 -7.58 17.44
C TYR A 39 27.45 -6.72 18.15
N THR A 40 27.53 -6.65 19.48
CA THR A 40 26.65 -5.80 20.30
C THR A 40 27.29 -4.47 20.71
N GLY A 41 28.63 -4.39 20.70
CA GLY A 41 29.40 -3.23 21.14
C GLY A 41 29.74 -3.21 22.62
N VAL A 42 29.35 -4.24 23.37
CA VAL A 42 29.62 -4.42 24.79
C VAL A 42 30.61 -5.56 24.95
N LEU A 43 31.83 -5.26 25.40
CA LEU A 43 32.93 -6.24 25.47
C LEU A 43 32.56 -7.47 26.32
N ASP A 44 31.86 -7.27 27.44
CA ASP A 44 31.51 -8.38 28.34
C ASP A 44 30.58 -9.42 27.69
N ILE A 45 29.81 -9.02 26.67
CA ILE A 45 28.93 -9.90 25.89
C ILE A 45 29.69 -10.42 24.66
N ASP A 46 30.36 -9.50 23.96
CA ASP A 46 31.02 -9.77 22.70
C ASP A 46 32.26 -10.68 22.88
N ARG A 47 32.91 -10.71 24.05
CA ARG A 47 34.14 -11.49 24.25
C ARG A 47 33.92 -12.99 24.14
N ASP A 48 32.77 -13.49 24.59
CA ASP A 48 32.45 -14.92 24.56
C ASP A 48 32.13 -15.43 23.15
N VAL A 49 31.89 -14.52 22.22
CA VAL A 49 31.56 -14.80 20.81
C VAL A 49 32.61 -14.24 19.83
N MET A 50 33.72 -13.71 20.36
CA MET A 50 34.86 -13.27 19.55
C MET A 50 35.67 -14.48 19.07
N GLU A 51 36.03 -14.48 17.80
CA GLU A 51 36.95 -15.48 17.23
C GLU A 51 38.38 -15.23 17.71
N PHE A 52 38.75 -13.94 17.80
CA PHE A 52 40.06 -13.53 18.30
C PHE A 52 39.93 -12.28 19.16
N ASP A 53 40.54 -12.27 20.34
CA ASP A 53 40.50 -11.17 21.30
C ASP A 53 41.89 -10.71 21.78
N SER A 54 42.96 -11.41 21.36
CA SER A 54 44.33 -11.23 21.84
C SER A 54 45.26 -10.49 20.89
N ALA A 55 44.76 -9.89 19.80
CA ALA A 55 45.62 -9.25 18.80
C ALA A 55 46.19 -7.92 19.29
N ASP A 56 47.51 -7.74 19.21
CA ASP A 56 48.19 -6.53 19.68
C ASP A 56 48.28 -5.45 18.60
N THR A 57 48.26 -5.86 17.33
CA THR A 57 48.37 -4.97 16.17
C THR A 57 47.15 -5.07 15.26
N LEU A 58 46.92 -4.02 14.46
CA LEU A 58 45.80 -4.01 13.52
C LEU A 58 46.04 -5.02 12.39
N GLU A 59 47.28 -5.13 11.95
CA GLU A 59 47.72 -6.03 10.89
C GLU A 59 47.47 -7.48 11.27
N GLU A 60 47.83 -7.88 12.50
CA GLU A 60 47.57 -9.22 13.03
C GLU A 60 46.06 -9.54 13.08
N ALA A 61 45.24 -8.61 13.55
CA ALA A 61 43.79 -8.79 13.59
C ALA A 61 43.18 -8.91 12.19
N ILE A 62 43.77 -8.22 11.19
CA ILE A 62 43.34 -8.34 9.78
C ILE A 62 43.72 -9.70 9.20
N GLU A 63 44.94 -10.18 9.46
CA GLU A 63 45.38 -11.52 9.02
C GLU A 63 44.56 -12.63 9.65
N GLN A 64 44.23 -12.51 10.94
CA GLN A 64 43.32 -13.42 11.64
C GLN A 64 41.92 -13.44 11.00
N ALA A 65 41.35 -12.27 10.71
CA ALA A 65 40.07 -12.17 10.02
C ALA A 65 40.09 -12.81 8.63
N HIS A 66 41.17 -12.64 7.86
CA HIS A 66 41.35 -13.31 6.58
C HIS A 66 41.58 -14.82 6.72
N SER A 67 42.22 -15.28 7.80
CA SER A 67 42.40 -16.71 8.05
C SER A 67 41.08 -17.44 8.30
N LEU A 68 40.05 -16.76 8.79
CA LEU A 68 38.70 -17.32 8.97
C LEU A 68 38.00 -17.59 7.61
N GLU A 69 38.49 -17.03 6.51
CA GLU A 69 38.02 -17.35 5.15
C GLU A 69 38.38 -18.79 4.73
N ALA A 70 39.47 -19.36 5.25
CA ALA A 70 40.00 -20.63 4.76
C ALA A 70 39.17 -21.86 5.15
N GLU A 71 38.25 -21.74 6.11
CA GLU A 71 37.36 -22.84 6.54
C GLU A 71 35.94 -22.76 5.98
N GLN A 72 35.63 -21.76 5.14
CA GLN A 72 34.28 -21.55 4.60
C GLN A 72 34.26 -21.40 3.07
N ASP A 73 35.04 -22.19 2.34
CA ASP A 73 34.80 -22.44 0.91
C ASP A 73 33.65 -23.47 0.77
N VAL A 74 32.42 -22.99 0.96
CA VAL A 74 31.24 -23.64 0.36
C VAL A 74 30.88 -22.79 -0.83
N ASP A 75 31.20 -23.27 -2.04
CA ASP A 75 30.72 -22.67 -3.29
C ASP A 75 29.19 -22.56 -3.22
N GLU A 76 28.68 -21.37 -2.93
CA GLU A 76 27.25 -21.07 -3.02
C GLU A 76 26.83 -21.32 -4.47
N PRO A 77 25.87 -22.23 -4.73
CA PRO A 77 25.57 -22.64 -6.08
C PRO A 77 25.03 -21.44 -6.86
N GLN A 78 25.82 -20.97 -7.84
CA GLN A 78 25.39 -19.91 -8.75
C GLN A 78 24.07 -20.33 -9.41
N VAL A 79 23.01 -19.57 -9.14
CA VAL A 79 21.68 -19.79 -9.74
C VAL A 79 21.80 -19.60 -11.26
N LYS A 80 21.84 -20.71 -11.99
CA LYS A 80 21.82 -20.72 -13.45
C LYS A 80 20.38 -20.73 -13.94
N ILE A 81 20.05 -19.82 -14.84
CA ILE A 81 18.69 -19.65 -15.35
C ILE A 81 18.69 -19.98 -16.82
N THR A 82 17.76 -20.83 -17.22
CA THR A 82 17.50 -21.15 -18.62
C THR A 82 16.18 -20.53 -19.02
N ILE A 83 16.20 -19.60 -19.97
CA ILE A 83 14.98 -19.05 -20.56
C ILE A 83 14.59 -19.95 -21.72
N VAL A 84 13.44 -20.60 -21.59
CA VAL A 84 12.83 -21.36 -22.68
C VAL A 84 11.82 -20.46 -23.37
N LYS A 85 12.09 -20.13 -24.64
CA LYS A 85 11.16 -19.42 -25.50
C LYS A 85 10.49 -20.44 -26.40
N GLU A 86 9.23 -20.72 -26.12
CA GLU A 86 8.38 -21.55 -26.98
C GLU A 86 7.55 -20.66 -27.91
N THR A 87 7.56 -21.02 -29.18
CA THR A 87 6.69 -20.50 -30.23
C THR A 87 5.85 -21.67 -30.76
N ASP A 88 4.79 -21.38 -31.51
CA ASP A 88 3.92 -22.41 -32.07
C ASP A 88 4.65 -23.45 -32.94
N THR A 89 5.87 -23.14 -33.41
CA THR A 89 6.68 -24.00 -34.29
C THR A 89 7.99 -24.47 -33.69
N ASP A 90 8.61 -23.70 -32.79
CA ASP A 90 9.96 -23.96 -32.30
C ASP A 90 10.13 -23.61 -30.82
N SER A 91 10.99 -24.35 -30.12
CA SER A 91 11.46 -24.06 -28.77
C SER A 91 12.95 -23.71 -28.80
N SER A 92 13.34 -22.57 -28.23
CA SER A 92 14.74 -22.21 -28.05
C SER A 92 15.07 -22.06 -26.57
N GLU A 93 16.18 -22.65 -26.13
CA GLU A 93 16.69 -22.56 -24.77
C GLU A 93 17.94 -21.67 -24.76
N GLU A 94 17.97 -20.67 -23.89
CA GLU A 94 19.12 -19.79 -23.70
C GLU A 94 19.49 -19.76 -22.22
N GLU A 95 20.73 -20.13 -21.90
CA GLU A 95 21.29 -19.96 -20.57
C GLU A 95 21.70 -18.50 -20.37
N ILE A 96 21.13 -17.86 -19.35
CA ILE A 96 21.33 -16.44 -19.12
C ILE A 96 21.77 -16.20 -17.67
N ASP A 97 22.81 -15.40 -17.53
CA ASP A 97 23.29 -14.89 -16.25
C ASP A 97 22.39 -13.73 -15.77
N PRO A 98 21.82 -13.81 -14.54
CA PRO A 98 20.97 -12.76 -14.00
C PRO A 98 21.65 -11.38 -13.97
N VAL A 99 22.96 -11.32 -13.73
CA VAL A 99 23.71 -10.05 -13.69
C VAL A 99 23.75 -9.41 -15.08
N SER A 100 23.95 -10.22 -16.11
CA SER A 100 23.91 -9.77 -17.50
C SER A 100 22.55 -9.21 -17.91
N LEU A 101 21.44 -9.81 -17.46
CA LEU A 101 20.08 -9.28 -17.67
C LEU A 101 19.87 -7.92 -17.03
N PHE A 102 20.26 -7.79 -15.76
CA PHE A 102 20.12 -6.53 -15.02
C PHE A 102 20.94 -5.40 -15.65
N ASN A 103 22.18 -5.69 -16.08
CA ASN A 103 23.03 -4.72 -16.76
C ASN A 103 22.50 -4.32 -18.15
N ALA A 104 21.83 -5.23 -18.86
CA ALA A 104 21.17 -4.94 -20.13
C ALA A 104 20.02 -3.93 -19.92
N GLU A 105 19.13 -4.15 -18.94
CA GLU A 105 18.03 -3.20 -18.67
C GLU A 105 18.55 -1.87 -18.11
N LYS A 106 19.61 -1.87 -17.30
CA LYS A 106 20.27 -0.63 -16.86
C LYS A 106 20.79 0.18 -18.05
N SER A 107 21.32 -0.50 -19.07
CA SER A 107 21.82 0.14 -20.29
C SER A 107 20.69 0.69 -21.19
N THR A 108 19.57 -0.03 -21.30
CA THR A 108 18.40 0.43 -22.06
C THR A 108 17.80 1.70 -21.43
N LEU A 109 17.70 1.73 -20.10
CA LEU A 109 17.16 2.86 -19.36
C LEU A 109 18.06 4.09 -19.37
N LYS A 110 19.38 3.90 -19.40
CA LYS A 110 20.32 5.01 -19.57
C LYS A 110 20.07 5.76 -20.89
N ALA A 111 19.82 5.04 -21.98
CA ALA A 111 19.47 5.65 -23.26
C ALA A 111 18.12 6.38 -23.22
N VAL A 112 17.16 5.90 -22.42
CA VAL A 112 15.88 6.59 -22.20
C VAL A 112 16.06 7.85 -21.36
N ASN A 113 16.91 7.81 -20.32
CA ASN A 113 17.23 8.95 -19.47
C ASN A 113 17.89 10.10 -20.26
N GLU A 114 18.83 9.77 -21.14
CA GLU A 114 19.50 10.74 -22.04
C GLU A 114 18.52 11.47 -22.97
N ASN A 115 17.36 10.87 -23.26
CA ASN A 115 16.30 11.46 -24.07
C ASN A 115 15.25 12.24 -23.24
N CYS A 116 15.39 12.31 -21.91
CA CYS A 116 14.47 13.04 -21.05
C CYS A 116 14.81 14.54 -21.04
N THR A 117 13.83 15.38 -21.39
CA THR A 117 13.98 16.85 -21.41
C THR A 117 13.79 17.51 -20.05
N VAL A 118 13.26 16.79 -19.06
CA VAL A 118 12.96 17.32 -17.72
C VAL A 118 14.06 16.92 -16.73
N PRO A 119 14.78 17.89 -16.11
CA PRO A 119 15.83 17.59 -15.14
C PRO A 119 15.33 16.76 -13.95
N GLY A 120 16.05 15.69 -13.60
CA GLY A 120 15.76 14.81 -12.46
C GLY A 120 14.60 13.82 -12.65
N LEU A 121 13.70 14.07 -13.61
CA LEU A 121 12.60 13.15 -13.90
C LEU A 121 13.10 11.84 -14.51
N GLY A 122 14.09 11.91 -15.39
CA GLY A 122 14.65 10.72 -16.03
C GLY A 122 15.40 9.80 -15.05
N ASP A 123 16.10 10.37 -14.06
CA ASP A 123 16.73 9.60 -12.99
C ASP A 123 15.69 8.88 -12.12
N LEU A 124 14.62 9.58 -11.73
CA LEU A 124 13.51 9.00 -10.96
C LEU A 124 12.83 7.85 -11.71
N ILE A 125 12.52 8.05 -13.00
CA ILE A 125 11.90 7.03 -13.85
C ILE A 125 12.83 5.82 -13.97
N THR A 126 14.13 6.05 -14.18
CA THR A 126 15.13 4.99 -14.31
C THR A 126 15.23 4.16 -13.04
N THR A 127 15.32 4.80 -11.86
CA THR A 127 15.36 4.12 -10.57
C THR A 127 14.09 3.34 -10.29
N GLN A 128 12.91 3.94 -10.48
CA GLN A 128 11.65 3.26 -10.19
C GLN A 128 11.46 2.04 -11.10
N ARG A 129 11.89 2.15 -12.36
CA ARG A 129 11.79 1.06 -13.32
C ARG A 129 12.79 -0.06 -13.04
N LEU A 130 14.03 0.26 -12.68
CA LEU A 130 15.01 -0.73 -12.23
C LEU A 130 14.52 -1.45 -10.96
N TYR A 131 13.96 -0.72 -9.99
CA TYR A 131 13.41 -1.32 -8.79
C TYR A 131 12.27 -2.30 -9.09
N GLY A 132 11.35 -1.90 -9.98
CA GLY A 132 10.28 -2.79 -10.46
C GLY A 132 10.82 -4.02 -11.18
N TYR A 133 11.87 -3.87 -11.98
CA TYR A 133 12.52 -4.97 -12.69
C TYR A 133 13.19 -5.96 -11.72
N THR A 134 13.99 -5.47 -10.76
CA THR A 134 14.59 -6.31 -9.71
C THR A 134 13.52 -7.06 -8.93
N ARG A 135 12.41 -6.40 -8.57
CA ARG A 135 11.32 -7.04 -7.85
C ARG A 135 10.68 -8.17 -8.65
N ALA A 136 10.47 -7.98 -9.95
CA ALA A 136 9.93 -9.03 -10.82
C ALA A 136 10.89 -10.23 -10.92
N LEU A 137 12.21 -9.99 -11.00
CA LEU A 137 13.21 -11.06 -10.97
C LEU A 137 13.19 -11.82 -9.64
N THR A 138 13.02 -11.13 -8.51
CA THR A 138 12.85 -11.78 -7.21
C THR A 138 11.60 -12.64 -7.16
N ASP A 139 10.46 -12.13 -7.62
CA ASP A 139 9.20 -12.88 -7.59
C ASP A 139 9.28 -14.15 -8.47
N LEU A 140 10.13 -14.14 -9.52
CA LEU A 140 10.45 -15.29 -10.36
C LEU A 140 11.50 -16.25 -9.76
N GLY A 141 12.07 -15.93 -8.59
CA GLY A 141 13.13 -16.72 -7.95
C GLY A 141 14.49 -16.63 -8.66
N VAL A 142 14.68 -15.62 -9.51
CA VAL A 142 15.89 -15.37 -10.30
C VAL A 142 16.97 -14.69 -9.43
N VAL A 143 16.55 -13.83 -8.51
CA VAL A 143 17.42 -12.97 -7.69
C VAL A 143 16.89 -12.90 -6.26
N GLU A 144 17.77 -12.91 -5.26
CA GLU A 144 17.38 -12.65 -3.87
C GLU A 144 17.34 -11.15 -3.55
N ILE A 145 16.41 -10.73 -2.67
CA ILE A 145 16.29 -9.32 -2.25
C ILE A 145 17.55 -8.82 -1.54
N SER A 146 18.26 -9.71 -0.86
CA SER A 146 19.51 -9.45 -0.14
C SER A 146 20.71 -9.25 -1.07
N ASP A 147 20.62 -9.61 -2.34
CA ASP A 147 21.76 -9.60 -3.24
C ASP A 147 22.17 -8.17 -3.62
N GLU A 148 23.34 -7.75 -3.14
CA GLU A 148 23.91 -6.42 -3.36
C GLU A 148 24.12 -6.10 -4.85
N ARG A 149 24.29 -7.12 -5.70
CA ARG A 149 24.50 -6.94 -7.15
C ARG A 149 23.29 -6.35 -7.86
N PHE A 150 22.10 -6.49 -7.27
CA PHE A 150 20.83 -6.04 -7.83
C PHE A 150 20.20 -4.89 -7.05
N GLN A 151 20.91 -4.37 -6.05
CA GLN A 151 20.46 -3.18 -5.32
C GLN A 151 20.42 -1.97 -6.26
N VAL A 152 19.27 -1.31 -6.24
CA VAL A 152 19.04 -0.07 -6.99
C VAL A 152 19.16 1.07 -6.00
N ASP A 153 20.21 1.89 -6.15
CA ASP A 153 20.35 3.10 -5.36
C ASP A 153 19.07 3.93 -5.49
N ALA A 154 18.50 4.31 -4.35
CA ALA A 154 17.40 5.26 -4.35
C ALA A 154 17.92 6.54 -5.00
N ALA A 155 17.41 6.89 -6.18
CA ALA A 155 17.48 8.24 -6.70
C ALA A 155 16.60 9.13 -5.82
N LEU A 156 17.04 9.32 -4.58
CA LEU A 156 16.74 10.54 -3.87
C LEU A 156 17.46 11.61 -4.68
N PRO A 157 16.75 12.52 -5.36
CA PRO A 157 17.42 13.62 -6.02
C PRO A 157 18.32 14.29 -4.97
N LEU A 158 19.60 14.48 -5.28
CA LEU A 158 20.59 15.08 -4.38
C LEU A 158 20.23 16.50 -3.91
N ASN A 159 19.09 17.05 -4.37
CA ASN A 159 18.47 18.28 -3.91
C ASN A 159 17.02 18.11 -3.42
N CYS A 160 16.64 16.93 -2.93
CA CYS A 160 15.61 16.88 -1.90
C CYS A 160 16.27 17.26 -0.57
N ASN A 161 16.56 18.56 -0.42
CA ASN A 161 15.96 19.19 0.74
C ASN A 161 14.49 18.82 0.61
N MET A 162 14.00 17.88 1.43
CA MET A 162 12.56 17.83 1.73
C MET A 162 12.17 19.29 1.80
N PRO A 163 11.28 19.82 0.94
CA PRO A 163 10.98 21.24 1.00
C PRO A 163 10.60 21.42 2.45
N HIS A 164 11.44 22.12 3.22
CA HIS A 164 11.06 22.59 4.53
C HIS A 164 9.88 23.43 4.13
N LEU A 165 8.67 22.88 4.35
CA LEU A 165 7.45 23.56 3.99
C LEU A 165 7.67 24.94 4.57
N SER A 166 7.53 25.97 3.72
CA SER A 166 7.65 27.33 4.23
C SER A 166 6.73 27.43 5.45
N HIS A 167 7.04 28.32 6.40
CA HIS A 167 6.21 28.42 7.59
C HIS A 167 4.71 28.60 7.25
N GLU A 168 4.39 29.20 6.10
CA GLU A 168 3.05 29.24 5.52
C GLU A 168 2.56 27.88 5.02
N GLN A 169 3.32 27.17 4.19
CA GLN A 169 2.93 25.84 3.70
C GLN A 169 2.75 24.82 4.85
N HIS A 170 3.51 24.95 5.94
CA HIS A 170 3.35 24.10 7.12
C HIS A 170 2.05 24.44 7.89
N LYS A 171 1.67 25.72 7.94
CA LYS A 171 0.37 26.15 8.48
C LYS A 171 -0.78 25.65 7.62
N ASP A 172 -0.65 25.75 6.29
CA ASP A 172 -1.67 25.26 5.36
C ASP A 172 -1.85 23.74 5.49
N LEU A 173 -0.76 22.99 5.60
CA LEU A 173 -0.81 21.54 5.84
C LEU A 173 -1.46 21.21 7.19
N GLN A 174 -1.13 21.95 8.26
CA GLN A 174 -1.74 21.76 9.57
C GLN A 174 -3.24 22.12 9.56
N ALA A 175 -3.63 23.17 8.85
CA ALA A 175 -5.03 23.55 8.67
C ALA A 175 -5.78 22.45 7.90
N PHE A 176 -5.19 21.92 6.83
CA PHE A 176 -5.77 20.82 6.05
C PHE A 176 -5.93 19.54 6.88
N ILE A 177 -4.90 19.15 7.65
CA ILE A 177 -4.97 17.98 8.55
C ILE A 177 -6.06 18.18 9.62
N SER A 178 -6.19 19.39 10.15
CA SER A 178 -7.23 19.70 11.15
C SER A 178 -8.63 19.60 10.54
N LEU A 179 -8.79 20.06 9.29
CA LEU A 179 -10.05 19.95 8.56
C LEU A 179 -10.42 18.48 8.27
N ILE A 180 -9.44 17.62 7.93
CA ILE A 180 -9.68 16.18 7.76
C ILE A 180 -10.19 15.57 9.07
N LYS A 181 -9.56 15.90 10.20
CA LYS A 181 -10.01 15.41 11.51
C LYS A 181 -11.42 15.88 11.85
N GLU A 182 -11.76 17.12 11.51
CA GLU A 182 -13.12 17.64 11.70
C GLU A 182 -14.15 16.90 10.82
N ILE A 183 -13.78 16.56 9.58
CA ILE A 183 -14.60 15.73 8.69
C ILE A 183 -14.73 14.31 9.23
N GLU A 184 -13.66 13.71 9.73
CA GLU A 184 -13.69 12.38 10.36
C GLU A 184 -14.56 12.39 11.63
N GLU A 185 -14.46 13.43 12.45
CA GLU A 185 -15.32 13.61 13.63
C GLU A 185 -16.79 13.77 13.22
N TYR A 186 -17.09 14.54 12.17
CA TYR A 186 -18.45 14.68 11.64
C TYR A 186 -18.98 13.37 11.04
N ALA A 187 -18.15 12.63 10.30
CA ALA A 187 -18.53 11.34 9.72
C ALA A 187 -18.74 10.25 10.78
N ASN A 188 -18.05 10.35 11.92
CA ASN A 188 -18.18 9.44 13.05
C ASN A 188 -19.23 9.88 14.08
N GLN A 189 -19.86 11.05 13.89
CA GLN A 189 -21.04 11.38 14.67
C GLN A 189 -22.15 10.37 14.32
N PRO A 190 -22.84 9.80 15.33
CA PRO A 190 -24.05 9.07 15.04
C PRO A 190 -24.97 10.02 14.27
N SER A 191 -25.41 9.60 13.09
CA SER A 191 -26.42 10.32 12.32
C SER A 191 -27.52 10.74 13.29
N PRO A 192 -27.91 12.04 13.34
CA PRO A 192 -28.98 12.46 14.22
C PRO A 192 -30.14 11.50 14.01
N GLU A 193 -30.58 10.84 15.10
CA GLU A 193 -31.68 9.88 15.08
C GLU A 193 -32.75 10.45 14.15
N GLU A 194 -32.99 9.74 13.04
CA GLU A 194 -33.90 10.18 12.00
C GLU A 194 -35.16 10.68 12.69
N PRO A 195 -35.70 11.87 12.36
CA PRO A 195 -37.11 12.07 12.64
C PRO A 195 -37.78 10.93 11.88
N ASP A 196 -38.22 9.91 12.61
CA ASP A 196 -39.17 8.90 12.16
C ASP A 196 -40.30 9.72 11.52
N ASN A 197 -40.21 9.92 10.21
CA ASN A 197 -41.28 10.47 9.42
C ASN A 197 -41.91 9.26 8.75
N PRO A 198 -42.82 8.55 9.45
CA PRO A 198 -43.44 7.31 8.98
C PRO A 198 -44.27 7.49 7.70
N GLU A 199 -44.30 8.69 7.11
CA GLU A 199 -45.09 9.05 5.94
C GLU A 199 -44.27 9.20 4.64
N ARG A 200 -42.93 9.17 4.68
CA ARG A 200 -42.15 9.27 3.44
C ARG A 200 -42.29 7.99 2.62
N THR A 201 -42.94 8.09 1.46
CA THR A 201 -43.16 6.96 0.54
C THR A 201 -42.26 6.98 -0.69
N ASN A 202 -41.38 7.98 -0.83
CA ASN A 202 -40.50 8.16 -1.99
C ASN A 202 -39.25 9.01 -1.66
N PHE A 203 -38.29 9.04 -2.58
CA PHE A 203 -37.13 9.96 -2.55
C PHE A 203 -37.58 11.44 -2.62
N GLN A 204 -36.76 12.36 -2.11
CA GLN A 204 -36.98 13.81 -2.19
C GLN A 204 -36.76 14.31 -3.61
N HIS A 205 -35.73 13.79 -4.30
CA HIS A 205 -35.39 14.17 -5.67
C HIS A 205 -35.42 12.98 -6.65
N PRO A 206 -36.59 12.33 -6.85
CA PRO A 206 -36.68 11.19 -7.76
C PRO A 206 -36.35 11.63 -9.21
N PRO A 207 -35.66 10.80 -10.01
CA PRO A 207 -35.31 11.16 -11.39
C PRO A 207 -36.51 11.39 -12.31
N SER A 208 -37.64 10.75 -12.01
CA SER A 208 -38.93 10.99 -12.68
C SER A 208 -40.09 10.52 -11.79
N ASP A 209 -41.32 10.89 -12.16
CA ASP A 209 -42.55 10.47 -11.46
C ASP A 209 -42.96 9.00 -11.77
N HIS A 210 -42.03 8.19 -12.29
CA HIS A 210 -42.32 6.81 -12.65
C HIS A 210 -42.62 5.97 -11.39
N PRO A 211 -43.63 5.07 -11.41
CA PRO A 211 -44.02 4.25 -10.26
C PRO A 211 -42.96 3.23 -9.79
N THR A 212 -41.77 3.23 -10.40
CA THR A 212 -40.64 2.39 -10.01
C THR A 212 -39.97 2.92 -8.75
N TYR A 213 -39.78 4.25 -8.60
CA TYR A 213 -39.05 4.80 -7.46
C TYR A 213 -39.75 4.61 -6.12
N PRO A 214 -41.09 4.75 -6.00
CA PRO A 214 -41.79 4.36 -4.77
C PRO A 214 -41.59 2.87 -4.42
N LYS A 215 -41.48 1.98 -5.41
CA LYS A 215 -41.22 0.54 -5.19
C LYS A 215 -39.77 0.30 -4.75
N ILE A 216 -38.81 0.99 -5.36
CA ILE A 216 -37.40 0.97 -4.94
C ILE A 216 -37.30 1.46 -3.49
N TYR A 217 -37.98 2.55 -3.16
CA TYR A 217 -38.00 3.13 -1.82
C TYR A 217 -38.59 2.16 -0.80
N ALA A 218 -39.78 1.61 -1.06
CA ALA A 218 -40.40 0.63 -0.17
C ALA A 218 -39.54 -0.62 0.05
N LEU A 219 -38.91 -1.14 -1.02
CA LEU A 219 -37.97 -2.27 -0.92
C LEU A 219 -36.75 -1.92 -0.07
N GLY A 220 -36.16 -0.75 -0.33
CA GLY A 220 -34.95 -0.29 0.34
C GLY A 220 -35.17 -0.15 1.84
N ILE A 221 -36.27 0.45 2.25
CA ILE A 221 -36.65 0.56 3.68
C ILE A 221 -36.84 -0.82 4.33
N GLN A 222 -37.44 -1.79 3.62
CA GLN A 222 -37.56 -3.16 4.14
C GLN A 222 -36.17 -3.81 4.33
N LEU A 223 -35.29 -3.67 3.34
CA LEU A 223 -33.94 -4.23 3.38
C LEU A 223 -32.99 -3.52 4.35
N LEU A 224 -33.27 -2.28 4.74
CA LEU A 224 -32.54 -1.63 5.84
C LEU A 224 -32.90 -2.24 7.20
N LYS A 225 -34.13 -2.70 7.38
CA LYS A 225 -34.60 -3.32 8.63
C LYS A 225 -34.17 -4.77 8.75
N ASP A 226 -34.38 -5.56 7.70
CA ASP A 226 -34.08 -6.98 7.69
C ASP A 226 -33.49 -7.39 6.33
N CYS A 227 -32.16 -7.42 6.25
CA CYS A 227 -31.44 -7.77 5.04
C CYS A 227 -30.90 -9.20 5.13
N PRO A 228 -31.26 -10.11 4.21
CA PRO A 228 -30.65 -11.43 4.17
C PRO A 228 -29.18 -11.36 3.75
N GLU A 229 -28.36 -12.32 4.19
CA GLU A 229 -26.97 -12.48 3.78
C GLU A 229 -26.84 -13.05 2.35
N ASN A 230 -27.32 -12.31 1.37
CA ASN A 230 -27.20 -12.63 -0.05
C ASN A 230 -27.03 -11.34 -0.88
N ASP A 231 -27.14 -11.43 -2.20
CA ASP A 231 -26.94 -10.29 -3.11
C ASP A 231 -27.92 -9.11 -2.88
N CYS A 232 -28.95 -9.24 -2.02
CA CYS A 232 -29.76 -8.11 -1.56
C CYS A 232 -28.94 -7.06 -0.80
N ILE A 233 -27.81 -7.44 -0.21
CA ILE A 233 -26.87 -6.51 0.45
C ILE A 233 -26.42 -5.41 -0.53
N ILE A 234 -26.21 -5.76 -1.80
CA ILE A 234 -25.79 -4.78 -2.82
C ILE A 234 -26.91 -3.75 -3.02
N PHE A 235 -28.16 -4.20 -3.15
CA PHE A 235 -29.31 -3.31 -3.27
C PHE A 235 -29.44 -2.40 -2.05
N ARG A 236 -29.36 -2.97 -0.84
CA ARG A 236 -29.44 -2.21 0.42
C ARG A 236 -28.36 -1.13 0.49
N ASN A 237 -27.10 -1.48 0.23
CA ASN A 237 -25.98 -0.54 0.32
C ASN A 237 -26.11 0.59 -0.71
N THR A 238 -26.47 0.26 -1.95
CA THR A 238 -26.72 1.29 -2.97
C THR A 238 -27.92 2.16 -2.59
N PHE A 239 -28.99 1.57 -2.05
CA PHE A 239 -30.17 2.32 -1.62
C PHE A 239 -29.84 3.29 -0.50
N GLN A 240 -29.11 2.85 0.52
CA GLN A 240 -28.69 3.68 1.66
C GLN A 240 -27.87 4.88 1.18
N MET A 241 -26.87 4.63 0.33
CA MET A 241 -26.05 5.70 -0.24
C MET A 241 -26.89 6.73 -1.02
N VAL A 242 -27.86 6.26 -1.83
CA VAL A 242 -28.78 7.14 -2.56
C VAL A 242 -29.63 7.94 -1.58
N LEU A 243 -30.20 7.31 -0.55
CA LEU A 243 -31.05 7.97 0.44
C LEU A 243 -30.32 9.11 1.15
N GLU A 244 -29.14 8.82 1.71
CA GLU A 244 -28.30 9.80 2.42
C GLU A 244 -27.88 10.96 1.49
N THR A 245 -27.50 10.63 0.25
CA THR A 245 -27.08 11.63 -0.74
C THR A 245 -28.25 12.52 -1.19
N ASP A 246 -29.44 11.93 -1.36
CA ASP A 246 -30.66 12.61 -1.81
C ASP A 246 -31.12 13.67 -0.80
N GLU A 247 -30.98 13.36 0.49
CA GLU A 247 -31.33 14.25 1.62
C GLU A 247 -30.35 15.41 1.77
N GLN A 248 -29.07 15.15 1.58
CA GLN A 248 -28.03 16.18 1.70
C GLN A 248 -27.96 17.11 0.48
N LEU A 249 -28.61 16.74 -0.63
CA LEU A 249 -28.43 17.44 -1.91
C LEU A 249 -28.81 18.93 -1.81
N ASP A 250 -29.82 19.27 -1.02
CA ASP A 250 -30.32 20.63 -0.80
C ASP A 250 -29.44 21.52 0.07
N LEU A 251 -28.50 20.91 0.81
CA LEU A 251 -27.48 21.66 1.54
C LEU A 251 -26.36 22.17 0.62
N LEU A 252 -26.27 21.63 -0.60
CA LEU A 252 -25.18 21.90 -1.53
C LEU A 252 -25.59 22.89 -2.62
N SER A 253 -24.62 23.69 -3.09
CA SER A 253 -24.80 24.62 -4.21
C SER A 253 -23.66 24.52 -5.22
N GLY A 254 -23.85 25.09 -6.42
CA GLY A 254 -22.79 25.27 -7.42
C GLY A 254 -22.26 23.97 -8.05
N PHE A 255 -20.94 23.82 -8.12
CA PHE A 255 -20.29 22.65 -8.74
C PHE A 255 -20.48 21.35 -7.94
N PRO A 256 -20.28 21.32 -6.60
CA PRO A 256 -20.52 20.13 -5.78
C PRO A 256 -21.92 19.52 -5.96
N ARG A 257 -22.98 20.36 -5.91
CA ARG A 257 -24.36 19.89 -6.17
C ARG A 257 -24.47 19.23 -7.54
N ARG A 258 -23.97 19.87 -8.61
CA ARG A 258 -24.06 19.34 -9.98
C ARG A 258 -23.33 18.01 -10.14
N TRP A 259 -22.16 17.87 -9.53
CA TRP A 259 -21.39 16.62 -9.57
C TRP A 259 -22.15 15.50 -8.85
N LEU A 260 -22.64 15.78 -7.63
CA LEU A 260 -23.37 14.82 -6.81
C LEU A 260 -24.71 14.42 -7.45
N SER A 261 -25.43 15.37 -8.06
CA SER A 261 -26.63 15.09 -8.85
C SER A 261 -26.37 14.14 -10.02
N ARG A 262 -25.20 14.22 -10.68
CA ARG A 262 -24.85 13.24 -11.73
C ARG A 262 -24.51 11.88 -11.15
N ARG A 263 -23.85 11.84 -9.99
CA ARG A 263 -23.51 10.60 -9.30
C ARG A 263 -24.78 9.88 -8.86
N ILE A 264 -25.69 10.55 -8.15
CA ILE A 264 -26.93 9.95 -7.66
C ILE A 264 -27.82 9.45 -8.81
N GLN A 265 -27.87 10.17 -9.94
CA GLN A 265 -28.59 9.71 -11.13
C GLN A 265 -28.09 8.37 -11.68
N ARG A 266 -26.79 8.07 -11.56
CA ARG A 266 -26.25 6.75 -11.96
C ARG A 266 -26.68 5.67 -10.99
N GLU A 267 -26.71 5.97 -9.70
CA GLU A 267 -27.11 5.03 -8.67
C GLU A 267 -28.61 4.71 -8.73
N TYR A 268 -29.45 5.70 -9.04
CA TYR A 268 -30.86 5.45 -9.33
C TYR A 268 -31.06 4.42 -10.46
N ARG A 269 -30.29 4.52 -11.54
CA ARG A 269 -30.33 3.52 -12.63
C ARG A 269 -29.83 2.15 -12.18
N CYS A 270 -28.84 2.11 -11.30
CA CYS A 270 -28.35 0.86 -10.72
C CYS A 270 -29.45 0.18 -9.90
N LEU A 271 -30.17 0.93 -9.06
CA LEU A 271 -31.32 0.44 -8.30
C LEU A 271 -32.46 -0.06 -9.20
N GLU A 272 -32.76 0.65 -10.29
CA GLU A 272 -33.73 0.19 -11.29
C GLU A 272 -33.32 -1.14 -11.92
N GLN A 273 -32.06 -1.28 -12.31
CA GLN A 273 -31.52 -2.51 -12.91
C GLN A 273 -31.59 -3.66 -11.90
N MET A 274 -31.16 -3.43 -10.66
CA MET A 274 -31.22 -4.46 -9.62
C MET A 274 -32.66 -4.87 -9.31
N LEU A 275 -33.61 -3.93 -9.26
CA LEU A 275 -35.03 -4.25 -9.04
C LEU A 275 -35.59 -5.19 -10.13
N CYS A 276 -35.13 -5.02 -11.37
CA CYS A 276 -35.61 -5.78 -12.53
C CYS A 276 -34.88 -7.12 -12.73
N TYR A 277 -33.55 -7.13 -12.54
CA TYR A 277 -32.69 -8.22 -13.00
C TYR A 277 -32.00 -9.01 -11.89
N ASN A 278 -31.89 -8.47 -10.67
CA ASN A 278 -31.24 -9.19 -9.59
C ASN A 278 -32.17 -10.29 -9.05
N GLU A 279 -31.68 -11.54 -9.11
CA GLU A 279 -32.46 -12.72 -8.73
C GLU A 279 -32.72 -12.80 -7.22
N ALA A 280 -31.78 -12.38 -6.39
CA ALA A 280 -31.96 -12.33 -4.93
C ALA A 280 -33.05 -11.31 -4.56
N VAL A 281 -32.99 -10.12 -5.15
CA VAL A 281 -34.02 -9.09 -4.99
C VAL A 281 -35.38 -9.59 -5.47
N ARG A 282 -35.43 -10.28 -6.61
CA ARG A 282 -36.68 -10.86 -7.15
C ARG A 282 -37.29 -11.89 -6.20
N LYS A 283 -36.48 -12.81 -5.65
CA LYS A 283 -36.92 -13.81 -4.67
C LYS A 283 -37.38 -13.16 -3.37
N TYR A 284 -36.62 -12.19 -2.87
CA TYR A 284 -36.98 -11.45 -1.66
C TYR A 284 -38.36 -10.79 -1.79
N ARG A 285 -38.63 -10.13 -2.91
CA ARG A 285 -39.92 -9.48 -3.20
C ARG A 285 -41.11 -10.46 -3.32
N GLN A 286 -40.85 -11.71 -3.72
CA GLN A 286 -41.89 -12.74 -3.77
C GLN A 286 -42.26 -13.24 -2.37
N GLN A 287 -41.26 -13.33 -1.48
CA GLN A 287 -41.45 -13.74 -0.09
C GLN A 287 -42.02 -12.60 0.78
N HIS A 288 -41.67 -11.35 0.44
CA HIS A 288 -42.06 -10.13 1.16
C HIS A 288 -42.76 -9.17 0.20
N PRO A 289 -44.06 -9.38 -0.11
CA PRO A 289 -44.81 -8.48 -0.97
C PRO A 289 -44.90 -7.09 -0.33
N MET A 290 -44.53 -6.07 -1.08
CA MET A 290 -44.68 -4.67 -0.66
C MET A 290 -46.16 -4.33 -0.60
N GLU A 291 -46.65 -3.89 0.55
CA GLU A 291 -47.99 -3.31 0.66
C GLU A 291 -48.07 -2.07 -0.22
N ALA A 292 -48.78 -2.17 -1.34
CA ALA A 292 -49.09 -1.02 -2.16
C ALA A 292 -50.12 -0.16 -1.42
N ARG A 293 -49.68 0.85 -0.66
CA ARG A 293 -50.54 2.00 -0.36
C ARG A 293 -50.76 2.76 -1.67
N VAL A 294 -51.74 2.31 -2.44
CA VAL A 294 -52.33 3.10 -3.50
C VAL A 294 -53.03 4.28 -2.81
N PRO A 295 -52.65 5.55 -3.05
CA PRO A 295 -53.44 6.66 -2.56
C PRO A 295 -54.81 6.56 -3.21
N ASN A 296 -55.84 6.35 -2.39
CA ASN A 296 -57.23 6.45 -2.82
C ASN A 296 -57.39 7.82 -3.48
N LYS A 297 -57.71 7.84 -4.79
CA LYS A 297 -58.41 8.98 -5.37
C LYS A 297 -59.78 9.01 -4.71
N GLU A 298 -59.90 9.72 -3.60
CA GLU A 298 -61.21 10.09 -3.08
C GLU A 298 -61.89 10.96 -4.14
N GLY A 299 -62.98 10.43 -4.67
CA GLY A 299 -63.91 11.18 -5.48
C GLY A 299 -64.66 12.19 -4.61
N GLY A 300 -64.72 13.42 -5.11
CA GLY A 300 -65.72 14.42 -4.79
C GLY A 300 -65.79 15.34 -6.00
N GLY A 301 -66.77 15.27 -6.90
CA GLY A 301 -68.14 14.88 -6.67
C GLY A 301 -68.89 16.00 -5.98
N ASP A 302 -69.18 17.04 -6.77
CA ASP A 302 -70.33 17.94 -6.67
C ASP A 302 -70.45 18.88 -5.44
N ASN A 303 -70.60 20.17 -5.71
CA ASN A 303 -71.55 21.05 -5.03
C ASN A 303 -71.79 22.29 -5.90
N GLY A 304 -73.08 22.54 -6.16
CA GLY A 304 -73.60 23.64 -6.97
C GLY A 304 -73.56 25.01 -6.34
#